data_AF-A0A851IMY9-F1
#
_entry.id   AF-A0A851IMY9-F1
#
_cell.length_a   1.000
_cell.length_b   1.000
_cell.length_c   1.000
_cell.angle_alpha   90.00
_cell.angle_beta   90.00
_cell.angle_gamma   90.00
#
_symmetry.space_group_name_H-M   'P 1'
#
loop_
_entity.id
_entity.type
_entity.pdbx_description
1 polymer ?
#
loop_
_entity_poly.entity_id
_entity_poly.type
_entity_poly.pdbx_seq_one_letter_code
_entity_poly.pdbx_strand_id
1 'polypeptide(L)'
;MKKFILMLVFVLGTFTFSEITTSEVESFFTPKAQIYVSNQKDWFSGMDPASDNDEIIWEKLNYFINVVSIGNKYRVSYTPFDNVKSYNKEKYPILNYKIKKKYYVNSKKNQNTPVTDSYEIRVEFGVINTGTEIKKGNKYERTDFQMLSENELNALLKSKNAKRLNSETEKNTKIYLDWLQHNAN
;
A
#
# COMPACT_ATOMS: atom_id res chain seq x y z
N MET A 1 5.49 51.26 39.56
CA MET A 1 6.09 50.14 38.81
C MET A 1 5.07 49.02 38.68
N LYS A 2 4.48 48.86 37.48
CA LYS A 2 3.43 47.87 37.17
C LYS A 2 4.06 46.51 36.91
N LYS A 3 3.63 45.47 37.64
CA LYS A 3 3.96 44.06 37.33
C LYS A 3 2.94 43.56 36.30
N PHE A 4 3.39 43.33 35.07
CA PHE A 4 2.62 42.59 34.07
C PHE A 4 2.86 41.10 34.31
N ILE A 5 1.81 40.38 34.72
CA ILE A 5 1.81 38.91 34.70
C ILE A 5 1.41 38.51 33.28
N LEU A 6 2.38 38.00 32.53
CA LEU A 6 2.18 37.48 31.17
C LEU A 6 1.54 36.10 31.28
N MET A 7 0.24 36.00 30.97
CA MET A 7 -0.48 34.74 30.85
C MET A 7 -0.16 34.12 29.49
N LEU A 8 0.78 33.18 29.47
CA LEU A 8 1.19 32.43 28.28
C LEU A 8 0.18 31.29 28.05
N VAL A 9 -0.78 31.48 27.16
CA VAL A 9 -1.68 30.40 26.71
C VAL A 9 -0.90 29.56 25.70
N PHE A 10 -0.33 28.44 26.16
CA PHE A 10 0.14 27.38 25.28
C PHE A 10 -1.09 26.63 24.73
N VAL A 11 -1.52 26.98 23.53
CA VAL A 11 -2.40 26.10 22.74
C VAL A 11 -1.50 24.99 22.19
N LEU A 12 -1.26 23.96 23.01
CA LEU A 12 -0.76 22.68 22.53
C LEU A 12 -1.89 22.07 21.70
N GLY A 13 -1.86 22.32 20.39
CA GLY A 13 -2.66 21.55 19.45
C GLY A 13 -2.26 20.09 19.59
N THR A 14 -3.10 19.30 20.25
CA THR A 14 -2.99 17.85 20.26
C THR A 14 -3.23 17.39 18.82
N PHE A 15 -2.17 17.04 18.11
CA PHE A 15 -2.30 16.28 16.87
C PHE A 15 -2.87 14.92 17.26
N THR A 16 -4.18 14.75 17.10
CA THR A 16 -4.79 13.42 17.14
C THR A 16 -4.42 12.75 15.82
N PHE A 17 -3.43 11.87 15.84
CA PHE A 17 -3.22 10.93 14.74
C PHE A 17 -4.45 10.02 14.71
N SER A 18 -5.24 10.06 13.64
CA SER A 18 -6.33 9.11 13.46
C SER A 18 -5.71 7.80 13.04
N GLU A 19 -5.87 6.74 13.83
CA GLU A 19 -5.48 5.40 13.41
C GLU A 19 -6.22 5.03 12.12
N ILE A 20 -5.49 4.41 11.18
CA ILE A 20 -6.06 3.90 9.92
C ILE A 20 -7.21 2.97 10.24
N THR A 21 -8.40 3.27 9.73
CA THR A 21 -9.58 2.44 10.02
C THR A 21 -9.65 1.24 9.08
N THR A 22 -10.26 0.15 9.51
CA THR A 22 -10.58 -1.00 8.65
C THR A 22 -11.33 -0.56 7.39
N SER A 23 -12.27 0.38 7.51
CA SER A 23 -13.02 0.88 6.35
C SER A 23 -12.15 1.56 5.28
N GLU A 24 -11.02 2.15 5.69
CA GLU A 24 -10.08 2.76 4.76
C GLU A 24 -9.26 1.70 4.02
N VAL A 25 -8.84 0.65 4.72
CA VAL A 25 -8.19 -0.51 4.11
C VAL A 25 -9.15 -1.19 3.12
N GLU A 26 -10.38 -1.48 3.56
CA GLU A 26 -11.40 -2.13 2.73
C GLU A 26 -11.75 -1.34 1.46
N SER A 27 -11.60 -0.02 1.48
CA SER A 27 -11.91 0.82 0.31
C SER A 27 -11.06 0.48 -0.92
N PHE A 28 -9.86 -0.10 -0.74
CA PHE A 28 -8.97 -0.52 -1.81
C PHE A 28 -9.39 -1.83 -2.51
N PHE A 29 -10.29 -2.61 -1.90
CA PHE A 29 -10.83 -3.83 -2.52
C PHE A 29 -12.15 -3.60 -3.27
N THR A 30 -12.64 -2.36 -3.30
CA THR A 30 -13.86 -2.01 -4.03
C THR A 30 -13.64 -1.98 -5.55
N PRO A 31 -14.70 -2.14 -6.37
CA PRO A 31 -14.59 -2.01 -7.83
C PRO A 31 -14.05 -0.66 -8.31
N LYS A 32 -14.19 0.40 -7.50
CA LYS A 32 -13.71 1.76 -7.82
C LYS A 32 -12.19 1.92 -7.66
N ALA A 33 -11.54 1.03 -6.90
CA ALA A 33 -10.11 1.08 -6.73
C ALA A 33 -9.38 0.69 -8.02
N GLN A 34 -8.35 1.44 -8.37
CA GLN A 34 -7.49 1.22 -9.52
C GLN A 34 -6.11 0.77 -9.04
N ILE A 35 -5.47 -0.10 -9.79
CA ILE A 35 -4.14 -0.62 -9.45
C ILE A 35 -3.17 -0.26 -10.56
N TYR A 36 -2.06 0.35 -10.15
CA TYR A 36 -0.95 0.66 -11.01
C TYR A 36 0.27 -0.17 -10.61
N VAL A 37 1.14 -0.46 -11.56
CA VAL A 37 2.43 -1.11 -11.33
C VAL A 37 3.55 -0.18 -11.80
N SER A 38 4.59 -0.04 -10.98
CA SER A 38 5.81 0.68 -11.34
C SER A 38 6.84 -0.27 -11.96
N ASN A 39 7.68 0.24 -12.85
CA ASN A 39 8.91 -0.44 -13.26
C ASN A 39 10.14 0.00 -12.44
N GLN A 40 9.91 0.80 -11.40
CA GLN A 40 10.90 1.20 -10.40
C GLN A 40 10.62 0.44 -9.10
N LYS A 41 11.66 0.26 -8.29
CA LYS A 41 11.53 -0.24 -6.92
C LYS A 41 11.54 0.93 -5.92
N ASP A 42 10.83 0.79 -4.82
CA ASP A 42 10.79 1.77 -3.72
C ASP A 42 11.10 1.13 -2.37
N TRP A 43 11.41 1.96 -1.38
CA TRP A 43 11.69 1.52 -0.02
C TRP A 43 10.40 1.21 0.73
N PHE A 44 10.41 0.12 1.48
CA PHE A 44 9.35 -0.26 2.41
C PHE A 44 9.95 -0.78 3.71
N SER A 45 9.29 -0.47 4.82
CA SER A 45 9.56 -1.05 6.14
C SER A 45 8.66 -2.25 6.37
N GLY A 46 9.21 -3.26 7.04
CA GLY A 46 8.48 -4.44 7.48
C GLY A 46 9.10 -4.98 8.76
N MET A 47 8.43 -5.95 9.38
CA MET A 47 9.00 -6.69 10.50
C MET A 47 9.87 -7.82 9.98
N ASP A 48 11.05 -8.00 10.55
CA ASP A 48 11.87 -9.17 10.27
C ASP A 48 11.16 -10.43 10.81
N PRO A 49 10.69 -11.35 9.95
CA PRO A 49 10.00 -12.55 10.41
C PRO A 49 10.90 -13.51 11.19
N ALA A 50 12.22 -13.33 11.15
CA ALA A 50 13.20 -14.14 11.87
C ALA A 50 13.70 -13.49 13.18
N SER A 51 13.26 -12.27 13.50
CA SER A 51 13.69 -11.54 14.69
C SER A 51 12.71 -11.70 15.84
N ASP A 52 13.23 -12.09 17.01
CA ASP A 52 12.45 -12.19 18.25
C ASP A 52 12.16 -10.81 18.90
N ASN A 53 12.71 -9.72 18.35
CA ASN A 53 12.66 -8.36 18.92
C ASN A 53 11.93 -7.34 18.04
N ASP A 54 11.06 -7.78 17.12
CA ASP A 54 10.32 -6.92 16.19
C ASP A 54 11.23 -5.94 15.42
N GLU A 55 12.40 -6.42 14.97
CA GLU A 55 13.34 -5.59 14.24
C GLU A 55 12.73 -5.08 12.93
N ILE A 56 12.80 -3.77 12.70
CA ILE A 56 12.33 -3.15 11.47
C ILE A 56 13.39 -3.31 10.38
N ILE A 57 13.03 -3.99 9.31
CA ILE A 57 13.86 -4.10 8.11
C ILE A 57 13.39 -3.13 7.03
N TRP A 58 14.34 -2.65 6.24
CA TRP A 58 14.09 -1.76 5.10
C TRP A 58 14.56 -2.42 3.81
N GLU A 59 13.61 -2.74 2.93
CA GLU A 59 13.90 -3.35 1.64
C GLU A 59 13.46 -2.47 0.48
N LYS A 60 14.17 -2.61 -0.65
CA LYS A 60 13.80 -1.97 -1.90
C LYS A 60 13.06 -2.97 -2.78
N LEU A 61 11.75 -2.81 -2.91
CA LEU A 61 10.83 -3.81 -3.47
C LEU A 61 10.10 -3.29 -4.72
N ASN A 62 9.62 -4.22 -5.56
CA ASN A 62 8.59 -3.85 -6.53
C ASN A 62 7.30 -3.57 -5.77
N TYR A 63 6.37 -2.82 -6.37
CA TYR A 63 5.15 -2.47 -5.67
C TYR A 63 4.00 -2.14 -6.62
N PHE A 64 2.79 -2.41 -6.15
CA PHE A 64 1.58 -1.82 -6.69
C PHE A 64 1.29 -0.49 -6.02
N ILE A 65 0.63 0.41 -6.75
CA ILE A 65 0.03 1.63 -6.22
C ILE A 65 -1.47 1.44 -6.33
N ASN A 66 -2.17 1.33 -5.19
CA ASN A 66 -3.62 1.20 -5.15
C ASN A 66 -4.22 2.58 -4.93
N VAL A 67 -5.21 2.93 -5.74
CA VAL A 67 -5.79 4.28 -5.78
C VAL A 67 -7.30 4.17 -5.70
N VAL A 68 -7.93 4.86 -4.76
CA VAL A 68 -9.39 4.94 -4.63
C VAL A 68 -9.85 6.39 -4.54
N SER A 69 -10.92 6.73 -5.26
CA SER A 69 -11.52 8.07 -5.21
C SER A 69 -12.34 8.26 -3.93
N ILE A 70 -12.10 9.37 -3.24
CA ILE A 70 -12.75 9.77 -2.00
C ILE A 70 -13.16 11.25 -2.14
N GLY A 71 -14.42 11.49 -2.51
CA GLY A 71 -14.89 12.83 -2.85
C GLY A 71 -14.12 13.39 -4.04
N ASN A 72 -13.46 14.54 -3.85
CA ASN A 72 -12.61 15.21 -4.85
C ASN A 72 -11.12 14.86 -4.74
N LYS A 73 -10.76 13.88 -3.91
CA LYS A 73 -9.38 13.44 -3.69
C LYS A 73 -9.23 11.95 -3.98
N TYR A 74 -7.99 11.49 -3.95
CA TYR A 74 -7.59 10.11 -4.13
C TYR A 74 -6.80 9.65 -2.92
N ARG A 75 -7.24 8.55 -2.32
CA ARG A 75 -6.47 7.85 -1.29
C ARG A 75 -5.51 6.87 -1.98
N VAL A 76 -4.26 6.85 -1.53
CA VAL A 76 -3.20 6.02 -2.11
C VAL A 76 -2.61 5.09 -1.05
N SER A 77 -2.49 3.82 -1.41
CA SER A 77 -1.70 2.82 -0.68
C SER A 77 -0.76 2.09 -1.63
N TYR A 78 0.13 1.29 -1.06
CA TYR A 78 1.13 0.52 -1.77
C TYR A 78 1.08 -0.93 -1.35
N THR A 79 1.39 -1.84 -2.27
CA THR A 79 1.50 -3.27 -1.96
C THR A 79 2.88 -3.76 -2.42
N PRO A 80 3.82 -4.00 -1.49
CA PRO A 80 5.16 -4.47 -1.83
C PRO A 80 5.16 -5.93 -2.29
N PHE A 81 6.00 -6.23 -3.28
CA PHE A 81 6.19 -7.58 -3.80
C PHE A 81 7.60 -7.78 -4.34
N ASP A 82 8.03 -9.03 -4.41
CA ASP A 82 9.31 -9.42 -5.01
C ASP A 82 9.23 -10.76 -5.75
N ASN A 83 10.36 -11.44 -5.93
CA ASN A 83 10.48 -12.72 -6.62
C ASN A 83 9.80 -12.71 -8.01
N VAL A 84 9.91 -11.57 -8.70
CA VAL A 84 9.33 -11.37 -10.03
C VAL A 84 10.08 -12.24 -11.04
N LYS A 85 9.36 -13.18 -11.67
CA LYS A 85 9.95 -14.16 -12.60
C LYS A 85 10.43 -13.55 -13.92
N SER A 86 9.74 -12.53 -14.41
CA SER A 86 10.08 -11.90 -15.69
C SER A 86 9.53 -10.49 -15.81
N TYR A 87 10.17 -9.72 -16.69
CA TYR A 87 9.83 -8.33 -16.99
C TYR A 87 9.62 -8.17 -18.50
N ASN A 88 8.74 -7.24 -18.89
CA ASN A 88 8.56 -6.89 -20.29
C ASN A 88 9.72 -6.02 -20.80
N LYS A 89 9.71 -5.65 -22.09
CA LYS A 89 10.76 -4.83 -22.72
C LYS A 89 10.96 -3.46 -22.05
N GLU A 90 9.92 -2.92 -21.42
CA GLU A 90 9.94 -1.66 -20.70
C GLU A 90 10.25 -1.83 -19.20
N LYS A 91 10.67 -3.03 -18.79
CA LYS A 91 11.04 -3.41 -17.43
C LYS A 91 9.88 -3.42 -16.42
N TYR A 92 8.63 -3.46 -16.86
CA TYR A 92 7.52 -3.71 -15.95
C TYR A 92 7.40 -5.21 -15.66
N PRO A 93 7.07 -5.62 -14.42
CA PRO A 93 6.77 -7.01 -14.09
C PRO A 93 5.68 -7.61 -14.98
N ILE A 94 5.88 -8.85 -15.44
CA ILE A 94 4.85 -9.60 -16.16
C ILE A 94 3.99 -10.34 -15.13
N LEU A 95 2.73 -9.94 -15.02
CA LEU A 95 1.80 -10.42 -13.99
C LEU A 95 0.84 -11.46 -14.57
N ASN A 96 1.04 -12.72 -14.21
CA ASN A 96 0.22 -13.84 -14.68
C ASN A 96 -0.57 -14.46 -13.53
N TYR A 97 -1.80 -14.87 -13.81
CA TYR A 97 -2.68 -15.49 -12.82
C TYR A 97 -3.16 -16.85 -13.27
N LYS A 98 -3.38 -17.73 -12.29
CA LYS A 98 -4.03 -19.02 -12.42
C LYS A 98 -5.09 -19.16 -11.35
N ILE A 99 -6.12 -19.95 -11.63
CA ILE A 99 -7.18 -20.21 -10.64
C ILE A 99 -6.78 -21.36 -9.72
N LYS A 100 -6.92 -21.17 -8.42
CA LYS A 100 -6.85 -22.24 -7.41
C LYS A 100 -8.05 -22.15 -6.47
N LYS A 101 -8.46 -23.28 -5.90
CA LYS A 101 -9.41 -23.27 -4.78
C LYS A 101 -8.68 -22.78 -3.53
N LYS A 102 -9.19 -21.70 -2.92
CA LYS A 102 -8.68 -21.11 -1.68
C LYS A 102 -9.82 -20.99 -0.66
N TYR A 103 -9.52 -21.24 0.60
CA TYR A 103 -10.48 -21.07 1.69
C TYR A 103 -10.60 -19.60 2.07
N TYR A 104 -11.82 -19.09 2.21
CA TYR A 104 -12.08 -17.74 2.71
C TYR A 104 -12.68 -17.83 4.12
N VAL A 105 -11.97 -17.31 5.12
CA VAL A 105 -12.38 -17.29 6.52
C VAL A 105 -13.76 -16.65 6.70
N ASN A 106 -13.99 -15.50 6.07
CA ASN A 106 -15.25 -14.76 6.19
C ASN A 106 -16.48 -15.54 5.68
N SER A 107 -16.31 -16.31 4.60
CA SER A 107 -17.41 -17.10 4.01
C SER A 107 -17.45 -18.56 4.49
N LYS A 108 -16.41 -19.00 5.21
CA LYS A 108 -16.15 -20.38 5.63
C LYS A 108 -16.21 -21.41 4.50
N LYS A 109 -15.82 -21.02 3.28
CA LYS A 109 -15.92 -21.87 2.07
C LYS A 109 -14.70 -21.73 1.17
N ASN A 110 -14.45 -22.79 0.40
CA ASN A 110 -13.48 -22.79 -0.68
C ASN A 110 -14.06 -22.14 -1.93
N GLN A 111 -13.33 -21.18 -2.50
CA GLN A 111 -13.73 -20.47 -3.71
C GLN A 111 -12.61 -20.47 -4.74
N ASN A 112 -12.99 -20.43 -6.02
CA ASN A 112 -12.04 -20.27 -7.12
C ASN A 112 -11.43 -18.87 -7.05
N THR A 113 -10.13 -18.81 -6.79
CA THR A 113 -9.39 -17.57 -6.51
C THR A 113 -8.22 -17.47 -7.47
N PRO A 114 -8.04 -16.32 -8.14
CA PRO A 114 -6.82 -16.04 -8.88
C PRO A 114 -5.65 -15.99 -7.89
N VAL A 115 -4.61 -16.72 -8.22
CA VAL A 115 -3.32 -16.68 -7.53
C VAL A 115 -2.23 -16.52 -8.58
N THR A 116 -1.07 -16.04 -8.19
CA THR A 116 0.07 -15.91 -9.08
C THR A 116 1.21 -16.82 -8.65
N ASP A 117 2.08 -17.14 -9.60
CA ASP A 117 3.44 -17.56 -9.30
C ASP A 117 4.47 -16.64 -9.99
N SER A 118 4.03 -15.55 -10.61
CA SER A 118 4.88 -14.62 -11.36
C SER A 118 5.62 -13.62 -10.47
N TYR A 119 5.15 -13.45 -9.24
CA TYR A 119 5.73 -12.63 -8.18
C TYR A 119 5.23 -13.15 -6.82
N GLU A 120 5.81 -12.63 -5.74
CA GLU A 120 5.42 -12.92 -4.36
C GLU A 120 5.10 -11.63 -3.61
N ILE A 121 3.87 -11.52 -3.06
CA ILE A 121 3.51 -10.43 -2.16
C ILE A 121 4.30 -10.60 -0.86
N ARG A 122 5.01 -9.56 -0.45
CA ARG A 122 5.78 -9.55 0.79
C ARG A 122 4.87 -9.07 1.93
N VAL A 123 4.06 -9.99 2.46
CA VAL A 123 3.02 -9.71 3.46
C VAL A 123 3.58 -9.12 4.77
N GLU A 124 4.85 -9.39 5.08
CA GLU A 124 5.59 -8.85 6.22
C GLU A 124 5.88 -7.34 6.10
N PHE A 125 5.69 -6.74 4.91
CA PHE A 125 5.70 -5.29 4.67
C PHE A 125 4.28 -4.71 4.55
N GLY A 126 3.25 -5.53 4.80
CA GLY A 126 1.84 -5.17 4.68
C GLY A 126 1.26 -5.32 3.28
N VAL A 127 0.08 -5.94 3.17
CA VAL A 127 -0.65 -6.06 1.89
C VAL A 127 -1.16 -4.68 1.43
N ILE A 128 -1.58 -3.83 2.37
CA ILE A 128 -1.99 -2.43 2.14
C ILE A 128 -1.13 -1.53 3.02
N ASN A 129 -0.01 -1.06 2.47
CA ASN A 129 0.98 -0.21 3.13
C ASN A 129 0.75 1.28 2.80
N THR A 130 1.03 2.17 3.74
CA THR A 130 0.88 3.65 3.60
C THR A 130 1.99 4.28 2.74
N GLY A 131 3.09 3.57 2.57
CA GLY A 131 4.29 3.95 1.83
C GLY A 131 5.33 4.61 2.71
N THR A 132 6.44 4.99 2.07
CA THR A 132 7.60 5.57 2.74
C THR A 132 7.75 7.05 2.40
N GLU A 133 8.26 7.81 3.35
CA GLU A 133 8.76 9.17 3.14
C GLU A 133 10.26 9.27 3.44
N ILE A 134 10.96 10.12 2.69
CA ILE A 134 12.38 10.40 2.92
C ILE A 134 12.50 11.85 3.39
N LYS A 135 12.94 12.05 4.63
CA LYS A 135 13.15 13.38 5.23
C LYS A 135 14.61 13.50 5.67
N LYS A 136 15.33 14.49 5.12
CA LYS A 136 16.75 14.76 5.42
C LYS A 136 17.66 13.51 5.29
N GLY A 137 17.38 12.65 4.31
CA GLY A 137 18.13 11.41 4.07
C GLY A 137 17.67 10.19 4.88
N ASN A 138 16.82 10.39 5.88
CA ASN A 138 16.25 9.31 6.69
C ASN A 138 14.91 8.83 6.10
N LYS A 139 14.66 7.52 6.20
CA LYS A 139 13.42 6.87 5.75
C LYS A 139 12.46 6.74 6.92
N TYR A 140 11.18 6.99 6.67
CA TYR A 140 10.11 6.83 7.65
C TYR A 140 8.91 6.18 6.97
N GLU A 141 8.26 5.26 7.67
CA GLU A 141 6.95 4.80 7.25
C GLU A 141 5.93 5.92 7.44
N ARG A 142 5.00 6.05 6.51
CA ARG A 142 3.89 6.99 6.70
C ARG A 142 2.94 6.45 7.75
N THR A 143 2.49 7.30 8.66
CA THR A 143 1.48 6.92 9.65
C THR A 143 0.08 6.75 9.02
N ASP A 144 -0.14 7.39 7.86
CA ASP A 144 -1.45 7.48 7.21
C ASP A 144 -1.36 7.36 5.69
N PHE A 145 -2.47 7.00 5.06
CA PHE A 145 -2.59 7.02 3.61
C PHE A 145 -2.51 8.45 3.05
N GLN A 146 -1.83 8.58 1.91
CA GLN A 146 -1.78 9.85 1.22
C GLN A 146 -3.14 10.20 0.61
N MET A 147 -3.58 11.43 0.82
CA MET A 147 -4.79 12.00 0.23
C MET A 147 -4.40 13.06 -0.79
N LEU A 148 -4.44 12.71 -2.07
CA LEU A 148 -3.94 13.51 -3.17
C LEU A 148 -5.08 14.13 -3.98
N SER A 149 -4.90 15.37 -4.43
CA SER A 149 -5.66 15.90 -5.57
C SER A 149 -5.31 15.13 -6.85
N GLU A 150 -6.12 15.30 -7.90
CA GLU A 150 -5.88 14.67 -9.19
C GLU A 150 -4.49 15.04 -9.77
N ASN A 151 -4.09 16.30 -9.67
CA ASN A 151 -2.79 16.77 -10.14
C ASN A 151 -1.63 16.12 -9.37
N GLU A 152 -1.76 16.00 -8.05
CA GLU A 152 -0.76 15.36 -7.21
C GLU A 152 -0.67 13.86 -7.49
N LEU A 153 -1.80 13.19 -7.69
CA LEU A 153 -1.83 11.79 -8.09
C LEU A 153 -1.13 11.59 -9.44
N ASN A 154 -1.46 12.41 -10.44
CA ASN A 154 -0.84 12.32 -11.77
C ASN A 154 0.67 12.58 -11.71
N ALA A 155 1.12 13.54 -10.90
CA ALA A 155 2.52 13.80 -10.66
C ALA A 155 3.21 12.61 -9.98
N LEU A 156 2.58 12.01 -8.96
CA LEU A 156 3.06 10.81 -8.28
C LEU A 156 3.22 9.66 -9.27
N LEU A 157 2.17 9.29 -10.00
CA LEU A 157 2.18 8.18 -10.96
C LEU A 157 3.26 8.37 -12.04
N LYS A 158 3.41 9.60 -12.55
CA LYS A 158 4.48 9.93 -13.49
C LYS A 158 5.87 9.78 -12.87
N SER A 159 6.08 10.29 -11.66
CA SER A 159 7.38 10.21 -10.96
C SER A 159 7.81 8.77 -10.70
N LYS A 160 6.84 7.89 -10.41
CA LYS A 160 7.05 6.46 -10.18
C LYS A 160 7.11 5.65 -11.48
N ASN A 161 6.98 6.29 -12.65
CA ASN A 161 6.82 5.62 -13.93
C ASN A 161 5.81 4.46 -13.84
N ALA A 162 4.62 4.78 -13.33
CA ALA A 162 3.58 3.80 -13.05
C ALA A 162 2.61 3.68 -14.23
N LYS A 163 2.15 2.45 -14.49
CA LYS A 163 1.14 2.14 -15.49
C LYS A 163 -0.05 1.45 -14.85
N ARG A 164 -1.25 1.83 -15.27
CA ARG A 164 -2.47 1.14 -14.83
C ARG A 164 -2.47 -0.29 -15.36
N LEU A 165 -2.87 -1.23 -14.51
CA LEU A 165 -3.11 -2.60 -14.94
C LEU A 165 -4.28 -2.66 -15.91
N ASN A 166 -4.24 -3.60 -16.86
CA ASN A 166 -5.42 -3.89 -17.68
C ASN A 166 -6.54 -4.46 -16.79
N SER A 167 -7.80 -4.40 -17.27
CA SER A 167 -8.97 -4.75 -16.47
C SER A 167 -8.94 -6.17 -15.89
N GLU A 168 -8.44 -7.15 -16.63
CA GLU A 168 -8.39 -8.54 -16.17
C GLU A 168 -7.31 -8.74 -15.10
N THR A 169 -6.10 -8.25 -15.34
CA THR A 169 -4.99 -8.29 -14.38
C THR A 169 -5.35 -7.49 -13.13
N GLU A 170 -5.96 -6.30 -13.25
CA GLU A 170 -6.41 -5.47 -12.12
C GLU A 170 -7.43 -6.22 -11.25
N LYS A 171 -8.45 -6.82 -11.86
CA LYS A 171 -9.45 -7.64 -11.17
C LYS A 171 -8.81 -8.81 -10.42
N ASN A 172 -7.95 -9.57 -11.09
CA ASN A 172 -7.30 -10.74 -10.49
C ASN A 172 -6.36 -10.35 -9.35
N THR A 173 -5.61 -9.25 -9.52
CA THR A 173 -4.75 -8.69 -8.47
C THR A 173 -5.58 -8.34 -7.24
N LYS A 174 -6.66 -7.58 -7.42
CA LYS A 174 -7.53 -7.15 -6.32
C LYS A 174 -8.11 -8.31 -5.52
N ILE A 175 -8.65 -9.33 -6.20
CA ILE A 175 -9.19 -10.52 -5.52
C ILE A 175 -8.09 -11.27 -4.76
N TYR A 176 -6.89 -11.37 -5.33
CA TYR A 176 -5.78 -12.03 -4.66
C TYR A 176 -5.30 -11.26 -3.42
N LEU A 177 -5.19 -9.93 -3.51
CA LEU A 177 -4.81 -9.07 -2.40
C LEU A 177 -5.88 -9.07 -1.29
N ASP A 178 -7.16 -9.00 -1.67
CA ASP A 178 -8.29 -9.12 -0.74
C ASP A 178 -8.24 -10.45 0.02
N TRP A 179 -7.98 -11.56 -0.70
CA TRP A 179 -7.81 -12.86 -0.06
C TRP A 179 -6.62 -12.87 0.90
N LEU A 180 -5.46 -12.32 0.52
CA LEU A 180 -4.29 -12.23 1.40
C LEU A 180 -4.57 -11.39 2.65
N GLN A 181 -5.13 -10.19 2.50
CA GLN A 181 -5.43 -9.28 3.62
C GLN A 181 -6.31 -9.95 4.69
N HIS A 182 -7.22 -10.82 4.27
CA HIS A 182 -8.21 -11.46 5.15
C HIS A 182 -7.85 -12.88 5.60
N ASN A 183 -6.80 -13.50 5.05
CA ASN A 183 -6.49 -14.91 5.29
C ASN A 183 -5.00 -15.22 5.49
N ALA A 184 -4.09 -14.28 5.22
CA ALA A 184 -2.65 -14.45 5.42
C ALA A 184 -2.15 -13.91 6.76
N ASN A 185 -3.06 -13.37 7.59
CA ASN A 185 -2.82 -12.93 8.98
C ASN A 185 -3.32 -13.99 9.96
#